data_AF-N6U379-F1
#
_entry.id   AF-N6U379-F1
#
_cell.length_a   1.000
_cell.length_b   1.000
_cell.length_c   1.000
_cell.angle_alpha   90.00
_cell.angle_beta   90.00
_cell.angle_gamma   90.00
#
_symmetry.space_group_name_H-M   'P 1'
#
loop_
_entity.id
_entity.type
_entity.pdbx_description
1 polymer ?
#
loop_
_entity_poly.entity_id
_entity_poly.type
_entity_poly.pdbx_seq_one_letter_code
_entity_poly.pdbx_strand_id
1 'polypeptide(L)'
;GKCLACTSRAKFIEISVGINHNVDELLVGILTQIRLKVLNYDEHGHQQQWYKSRNMIKASMKARQMFTWLFGKEDSKFKNCENLHIL
;
A
#
# COMPACT_ATOMS: atom_id res chain seq x y z
N GLY A 1 -3.57 -3.55 -10.10
CA GLY A 1 -2.60 -3.74 -9.00
C GLY A 1 -3.01 -3.02 -7.71
N LYS A 2 -3.04 -1.69 -7.74
CA LYS A 2 -3.29 -0.79 -6.59
C LYS A 2 -4.44 -1.20 -5.65
N CYS A 3 -5.64 -1.45 -6.19
CA CYS A 3 -6.79 -1.83 -5.37
C CYS A 3 -6.58 -3.15 -4.61
N LEU A 4 -5.99 -4.16 -5.26
CA LEU A 4 -5.71 -5.45 -4.63
C LEU A 4 -4.70 -5.27 -3.48
N ALA A 5 -3.62 -4.54 -3.73
CA ALA A 5 -2.60 -4.25 -2.73
C ALA A 5 -3.18 -3.53 -1.50
N CYS A 6 -4.02 -2.51 -1.70
CA CYS A 6 -4.67 -1.83 -0.58
C CYS A 6 -5.62 -2.74 0.22
N THR A 7 -6.33 -3.68 -0.43
CA THR A 7 -7.15 -4.66 0.32
C THR A 7 -6.32 -5.71 1.05
N SER A 8 -5.15 -6.06 0.52
CA SER A 8 -4.20 -7.00 1.11
C SER A 8 -3.22 -6.34 2.08
N ARG A 9 -3.32 -5.01 2.29
CA ARG A 9 -2.36 -4.19 3.06
C ARG A 9 -0.91 -4.40 2.61
N ALA A 10 -0.73 -4.49 1.30
CA ALA A 10 0.57 -4.54 0.66
C ALA A 10 0.88 -3.19 0.01
N LYS A 11 2.18 -2.89 -0.12
CA LYS A 11 2.65 -1.81 -0.99
C LYS A 11 2.60 -2.26 -2.45
N PHE A 12 2.41 -1.32 -3.35
CA PHE A 12 2.32 -1.55 -4.79
C PHE A 12 3.16 -0.54 -5.54
N ILE A 13 3.98 -1.04 -6.46
CA ILE A 13 4.70 -0.25 -7.45
C ILE A 13 4.61 -0.99 -8.79
N GLU A 14 4.40 -0.24 -9.86
CA GLU A 14 4.39 -0.77 -11.21
C GLU A 14 5.80 -0.66 -11.79
N ILE A 15 6.28 -1.73 -12.42
CA ILE A 15 7.66 -1.82 -12.93
C ILE A 15 7.69 -2.31 -14.37
N SER A 16 8.75 -1.95 -15.10
CA SER A 16 9.06 -2.58 -16.39
C SER A 16 10.57 -2.69 -16.57
N VAL A 17 11.06 -3.93 -16.60
CA VAL A 17 12.50 -4.22 -16.74
C VAL A 17 13.01 -3.83 -18.13
N GLY A 18 12.20 -4.05 -19.18
CA GLY A 18 12.61 -3.79 -20.57
C GLY A 18 12.89 -2.32 -20.90
N ILE A 19 12.36 -1.39 -20.10
CA ILE A 19 12.61 0.06 -20.21
C ILE A 19 13.25 0.65 -18.94
N ASN A 20 13.73 -0.21 -18.04
CA ASN A 20 14.30 0.17 -16.75
C ASN A 20 13.40 1.11 -15.91
N HIS A 21 12.08 0.90 -15.92
CA HIS A 21 11.13 1.72 -15.17
C HIS A 21 10.96 1.18 -13.75
N ASN A 22 11.22 2.05 -12.75
CA ASN A 22 11.02 1.81 -11.32
C ASN A 22 11.76 0.60 -10.72
N VAL A 23 12.80 0.10 -11.40
CA VAL A 23 13.59 -1.06 -10.93
C VAL A 23 14.35 -0.70 -9.65
N ASP A 24 15.09 0.42 -9.68
CA ASP A 24 15.86 0.89 -8.52
C ASP A 24 14.96 1.29 -7.36
N GLU A 25 13.86 2.00 -7.65
CA GLU A 25 12.84 2.40 -6.68
C GLU A 25 12.21 1.20 -5.97
N LEU A 26 11.96 0.10 -6.69
CA LEU A 26 11.48 -1.15 -6.08
C LEU A 26 12.52 -1.71 -5.10
N LEU A 27 13.79 -1.78 -5.49
CA LEU A 27 14.86 -2.34 -4.64
C LEU A 27 15.10 -1.51 -3.39
N VAL A 28 15.21 -0.18 -3.54
CA VAL A 28 15.33 0.77 -2.42
C VAL A 28 14.10 0.70 -1.52
N GLY A 29 12.90 0.62 -2.11
CA GLY A 29 11.65 0.54 -1.38
C GLY A 29 11.51 -0.75 -0.57
N ILE A 30 11.89 -1.91 -1.11
CA ILE A 30 11.90 -3.19 -0.37
C ILE A 30 12.85 -3.10 0.84
N LEU A 31 14.09 -2.63 0.63
CA LEU A 31 15.07 -2.49 1.71
C LEU A 31 14.55 -1.54 2.81
N THR A 32 13.92 -0.44 2.41
CA THR A 32 13.33 0.53 3.35
C THR A 32 12.21 -0.10 4.17
N GLN A 33 11.29 -0.84 3.54
CA GLN A 33 10.21 -1.54 4.25
C GLN A 33 10.72 -2.62 5.21
N ILE A 34 11.80 -3.32 4.87
CA ILE A 34 12.45 -4.28 5.79
C ILE A 34 12.99 -3.52 7.01
N ARG A 35 13.76 -2.46 6.80
CA ARG A 35 14.33 -1.64 7.89
C ARG A 35 13.26 -1.05 8.79
N LEU A 36 12.21 -0.49 8.21
CA LEU A 36 11.09 0.07 8.97
C LEU A 36 10.36 -0.99 9.79
N LYS A 37 10.15 -2.19 9.24
CA LYS A 37 9.53 -3.31 9.99
C LYS A 37 10.40 -3.76 11.16
N VAL A 38 11.72 -3.81 11.00
CA VAL A 38 12.66 -4.15 12.09
C VAL A 38 12.58 -3.10 13.19
N LEU A 39 12.68 -1.81 12.85
CA LEU A 39 12.57 -0.72 13.83
C LEU A 39 11.24 -0.74 14.60
N ASN A 40 10.12 -0.98 13.92
CA ASN A 40 8.81 -1.03 14.56
C ASN A 40 8.60 -2.31 15.39
N TYR A 41 9.27 -3.41 15.04
CA TYR A 41 9.22 -4.65 15.81
C TYR A 41 9.86 -4.49 17.19
N ASP A 42 10.98 -3.77 17.27
CA ASP A 42 11.70 -3.52 18.52
C ASP A 42 10.96 -2.53 19.45
N GLU A 43 10.23 -1.56 18.88
CA GLU A 43 9.52 -0.53 19.67
C GLU A 43 8.11 -0.96 20.13
N HIS A 44 7.41 -1.80 19.37
CA HIS A 44 5.98 -2.10 19.63
C HIS A 44 5.65 -3.58 19.39
N GLY A 45 6.01 -4.45 20.34
CA GLY A 45 5.63 -5.88 20.37
C GLY A 45 4.11 -6.19 20.38
N HIS A 46 3.23 -5.20 20.24
CA HIS A 46 1.77 -5.35 20.25
C HIS A 46 1.09 -4.48 19.20
N GLN A 47 0.98 -4.96 17.95
CA GLN A 47 0.02 -4.41 16.99
C GLN A 47 -0.90 -5.50 16.42
N GLN A 48 -1.43 -6.35 17.31
CA GLN A 48 -2.48 -7.31 16.99
C GLN A 48 -3.90 -6.67 16.91
N GLN A 49 -4.05 -5.37 17.14
CA GLN A 49 -5.36 -4.71 17.13
C GLN A 49 -5.91 -4.44 15.71
N TRP A 50 -5.07 -4.41 14.68
CA TRP A 50 -5.48 -3.99 13.32
C TRP A 50 -6.16 -5.09 12.49
N TYR A 51 -6.30 -6.32 12.99
CA TYR A 51 -6.86 -7.45 12.23
C TYR A 51 -8.39 -7.43 12.11
N LYS A 52 -9.09 -6.58 12.88
CA LYS A 52 -10.56 -6.56 12.98
C LYS A 52 -11.31 -5.84 11.84
N SER A 53 -10.65 -5.08 10.96
CA SER A 53 -11.33 -4.25 9.94
C SER A 53 -11.35 -4.79 8.50
N ARG A 54 -10.95 -6.06 8.28
CA ARG A 54 -10.84 -6.66 6.94
C ARG A 54 -12.15 -6.60 6.11
N ASN A 55 -13.31 -6.79 6.74
CA ASN A 55 -14.58 -6.88 6.03
C ASN A 55 -15.14 -5.50 5.61
N MET A 56 -14.97 -4.47 6.45
CA MET A 56 -15.46 -3.10 6.15
C MET A 56 -14.66 -2.41 5.04
N ILE A 57 -13.36 -2.74 4.90
CA ILE A 57 -12.51 -2.17 3.85
C ILE A 57 -12.97 -2.64 2.47
N LYS A 58 -13.26 -3.94 2.30
CA LYS A 58 -13.71 -4.52 1.01
C LYS A 58 -15.03 -3.90 0.51
N ALA A 59 -16.02 -3.75 1.39
CA ALA A 59 -17.30 -3.12 1.03
C ALA A 59 -17.13 -1.64 0.64
N SER A 60 -16.22 -0.93 1.31
CA SER A 60 -15.94 0.49 1.03
C SER A 60 -15.20 0.70 -0.31
N MET A 61 -14.37 -0.25 -0.76
CA MET A 61 -13.58 -0.10 -2.00
C MET A 61 -14.45 -0.10 -3.27
N LYS A 62 -15.50 -0.95 -3.34
CA LYS A 62 -16.38 -1.00 -4.52
C LYS A 62 -17.17 0.30 -4.71
N ALA A 63 -17.71 0.85 -3.62
CA ALA A 63 -18.36 2.16 -3.65
C ALA A 63 -17.39 3.28 -4.04
N ARG A 64 -16.14 3.23 -3.57
CA ARG A 64 -15.12 4.25 -3.88
C ARG A 64 -14.70 4.26 -5.34
N GLN A 65 -14.49 3.10 -5.97
CA GLN A 65 -14.22 3.04 -7.41
C GLN A 65 -15.31 3.73 -8.24
N MET A 66 -16.57 3.60 -7.82
CA MET A 66 -17.68 4.32 -8.45
C MET A 66 -17.54 5.84 -8.24
N PHE A 67 -17.18 6.31 -7.04
CA PHE A 67 -16.94 7.72 -6.77
C PHE A 67 -15.73 8.28 -7.52
N THR A 68 -14.63 7.54 -7.65
CA THR A 68 -13.45 7.93 -8.44
C THR A 68 -13.81 8.09 -9.91
N TRP A 69 -14.64 7.19 -10.45
CA TRP A 69 -15.15 7.28 -11.82
C TRP A 69 -16.12 8.46 -12.02
N LEU A 70 -17.01 8.73 -11.06
CA LEU A 70 -17.98 9.83 -11.11
C LEU A 70 -17.38 11.22 -10.88
N PHE A 71 -16.35 11.33 -10.03
CA PHE A 71 -15.80 12.63 -9.60
C PHE A 71 -14.35 12.87 -10.01
N GLY A 72 -13.70 11.91 -10.67
CA GLY A 72 -12.31 12.02 -11.14
C GLY A 72 -11.27 12.28 -10.04
N LYS A 73 -11.64 12.09 -8.76
CA LYS A 73 -10.83 12.48 -7.62
C LYS A 73 -9.91 11.32 -7.22
N GLU A 74 -8.62 11.55 -7.29
CA GLU A 74 -7.60 10.56 -6.90
C GLU A 74 -7.77 10.17 -5.43
N ASP A 75 -7.91 8.87 -5.14
CA ASP A 75 -8.08 8.41 -3.76
C ASP A 75 -6.76 8.57 -2.99
N SER A 76 -6.77 9.44 -1.97
CA SER A 76 -5.66 9.65 -1.04
C SER A 76 -5.19 8.37 -0.34
N LYS A 77 -6.02 7.32 -0.31
CA LYS A 77 -5.66 6.01 0.25
C LYS A 77 -4.73 5.19 -0.65
N PHE A 78 -4.72 5.40 -1.97
CA PHE A 78 -3.73 4.76 -2.84
C PHE A 78 -2.32 5.29 -2.56
N LYS A 79 -2.19 6.56 -2.14
CA LYS A 79 -0.89 7.16 -1.79
C LYS A 79 -0.15 6.40 -0.70
N ASN A 80 -0.85 5.83 0.27
CA ASN A 80 -0.21 5.01 1.30
C ASN A 80 0.26 3.66 0.75
N CYS A 81 -0.48 3.05 -0.19
CA CYS A 81 -0.08 1.81 -0.86
C CYS A 81 1.07 2.04 -1.86
N GLU A 82 1.22 3.25 -2.38
CA GLU A 82 2.25 3.63 -3.37
C GLU A 82 3.54 4.19 -2.74
N ASN A 83 3.46 4.77 -1.53
CA ASN A 83 4.65 5.22 -0.81
C ASN A 83 5.37 4.04 -0.15
N LEU A 84 6.39 3.51 -0.83
CA LEU A 84 7.25 2.44 -0.31
C LEU A 84 8.16 2.93 0.84
N HIS A 85 8.32 4.24 1.05
CA HIS A 85 9.27 4.78 2.02
C HIS A 85 8.64 5.07 3.39
N ILE A 86 7.33 4.89 3.52
CA ILE A 86 6.56 5.17 4.74
C ILE A 86 5.70 3.92 5.06
N LEU A 87 5.47 3.62 6.34
CA LEU A 87 4.61 2.50 6.74
C LEU A 87 3.14 2.73 6.36
#